data_AF-A0A7W5J235-F1
#
_entry.id   AF-A0A7W5J235-F1
#
_cell.length_a   1.000
_cell.length_b   1.000
_cell.length_c   1.000
_cell.angle_alpha   90.00
_cell.angle_beta   90.00
_cell.angle_gamma   90.00
#
_symmetry.space_group_name_H-M   'P 1'
#
loop_
_entity.id
_entity.type
_entity.pdbx_description
1 polymer ?
#
loop_
_entity_poly.entity_id
_entity_poly.type
_entity_poly.pdbx_seq_one_letter_code
_entity_poly.pdbx_strand_id
1 'polypeptide(L)'
;MNPILIALAAGTGIAGAALLYLASPQQAWRAAGPWPARARGWPGGLCLLISLLALLQLLGALAATFTWLTLLMLVWSLMPFLGAWRARNRKRAAR
;
A
#
# COMPACT_ATOMS: atom_id res chain seq x y z
N MET A 1 -20.16 12.18 8.25
CA MET A 1 -19.03 11.76 7.39
C MET A 1 -19.53 10.67 6.46
N ASN A 2 -19.28 10.77 5.15
CA ASN A 2 -19.80 9.79 4.18
C ASN A 2 -19.01 8.47 4.28
N PRO A 3 -19.63 7.34 4.69
CA PRO A 3 -18.91 6.08 4.92
C PRO A 3 -18.34 5.49 3.63
N ILE A 4 -18.98 5.75 2.49
CA ILE A 4 -18.51 5.28 1.18
C ILE A 4 -17.19 5.96 0.83
N LEU A 5 -17.08 7.28 1.06
CA LEU A 5 -15.84 8.01 0.82
C LEU A 5 -14.71 7.55 1.75
N ILE A 6 -15.03 7.21 3.00
CA ILE A 6 -14.04 6.67 3.95
C ILE A 6 -13.52 5.33 3.45
N ALA A 7 -14.42 4.40 3.08
CA ALA A 7 -14.04 3.09 2.57
C ALA A 7 -13.23 3.19 1.27
N LEU A 8 -13.62 4.10 0.38
CA LEU A 8 -12.92 4.37 -0.87
C LEU A 8 -11.53 4.96 -0.61
N ALA A 9 -11.42 5.95 0.27
CA ALA A 9 -10.15 6.56 0.65
C ALA A 9 -9.18 5.54 1.25
N ALA A 10 -9.63 4.78 2.24
CA ALA A 10 -8.82 3.77 2.92
C ALA A 10 -8.44 2.62 1.97
N GLY A 11 -9.41 2.06 1.24
CA GLY A 11 -9.19 0.94 0.34
C GLY A 11 -8.22 1.28 -0.79
N THR A 12 -8.42 2.40 -1.48
CA THR A 12 -7.52 2.84 -2.55
C THR A 12 -6.16 3.31 -2.02
N GLY A 13 -6.11 3.90 -0.82
CA GLY A 13 -4.85 4.28 -0.17
C GLY A 13 -3.98 3.08 0.17
N ILE A 14 -4.56 2.06 0.80
CA ILE A 14 -3.87 0.82 1.16
C ILE A 14 -3.43 0.07 -0.11
N ALA A 15 -4.34 -0.12 -1.07
CA ALA A 15 -4.04 -0.81 -2.31
C ALA A 15 -2.96 -0.07 -3.12
N GLY A 16 -3.07 1.26 -3.23
CA GLY A 16 -2.11 2.09 -3.95
C GLY A 16 -0.72 2.04 -3.34
N ALA A 17 -0.62 2.18 -2.01
CA ALA A 17 0.64 2.09 -1.28
C ALA A 17 1.27 0.70 -1.42
N ALA A 18 0.47 -0.37 -1.35
CA ALA A 18 0.95 -1.73 -1.53
C ALA A 18 1.43 -2.02 -2.95
N LEU A 19 0.71 -1.55 -3.97
CA LEU A 19 1.09 -1.69 -5.38
C LEU A 19 2.40 -0.96 -5.68
N LEU A 20 2.58 0.27 -5.16
CA LEU A 20 3.83 1.01 -5.32
C LEU A 20 5.00 0.33 -4.61
N TYR A 21 4.77 -0.20 -3.41
CA TYR A 21 5.79 -0.98 -2.71
C TYR A 21 6.20 -2.20 -3.55
N LEU A 22 5.24 -3.01 -4.01
CA LEU A 22 5.52 -4.21 -4.82
C LEU A 22 6.18 -3.89 -6.18
N ALA A 23 5.97 -2.70 -6.73
CA ALA A 23 6.61 -2.25 -7.96
C ALA A 23 8.13 -2.06 -7.80
N SER A 24 8.63 -1.80 -6.59
CA SER A 24 10.07 -1.61 -6.32
C SER A 24 10.83 -2.95 -6.36
N PRO A 25 11.94 -3.06 -7.13
CA PRO A 25 12.64 -4.32 -7.35
C PRO A 25 13.35 -4.90 -6.12
N GLN A 26 13.76 -4.07 -5.15
CA GLN A 26 14.53 -4.50 -3.98
C GLN A 26 13.67 -5.00 -2.80
N GLN A 27 12.35 -5.16 -2.97
CA GLN A 27 11.47 -5.48 -1.84
C GLN A 27 11.44 -6.98 -1.48
N ALA A 28 11.39 -7.27 -0.18
CA ALA A 28 11.43 -8.63 0.40
C ALA A 28 10.36 -9.59 -0.15
N TRP A 29 9.21 -9.05 -0.58
CA TRP A 29 8.13 -9.83 -1.19
C TRP A 29 8.49 -10.39 -2.57
N ARG A 30 9.37 -9.73 -3.32
CA ARG A 30 9.85 -10.18 -4.64
C ARG A 30 10.94 -11.23 -4.51
N ALA A 31 11.80 -11.11 -3.49
CA ALA A 31 12.77 -12.16 -3.16
C ALA A 31 12.09 -13.51 -2.84
N ALA A 32 10.81 -13.50 -2.47
CA ALA A 32 10.04 -14.68 -2.12
C ALA A 32 9.24 -15.33 -3.28
N GLY A 33 9.25 -14.81 -4.52
CA GLY A 33 8.48 -15.47 -5.60
C GLY A 33 8.46 -14.76 -6.96
N PRO A 34 7.80 -15.33 -7.98
CA PRO A 34 7.88 -14.91 -9.39
C PRO A 34 6.98 -13.71 -9.71
N TRP A 35 6.95 -12.70 -8.85
CA TRP A 35 6.07 -11.55 -9.07
C TRP A 35 6.52 -10.77 -10.31
N PRO A 36 5.63 -10.51 -11.28
CA PRO A 36 6.01 -9.96 -12.58
C PRO A 36 6.78 -8.65 -12.43
N ALA A 37 7.97 -8.62 -13.01
CA ALA A 37 8.98 -7.60 -12.76
C ALA A 37 8.65 -6.19 -13.29
N ARG A 38 7.47 -6.01 -13.91
CA ARG A 38 7.18 -4.93 -14.85
C ARG A 38 5.80 -4.28 -14.69
N ALA A 39 5.14 -4.42 -13.55
CA ALA A 39 4.00 -3.56 -13.27
C ALA A 39 4.52 -2.11 -13.13
N ARG A 40 4.44 -1.32 -14.21
CA ARG A 40 4.64 0.14 -14.16
C ARG A 40 3.79 0.63 -12.98
N GLY A 41 4.38 1.31 -11.99
CA GLY A 41 3.70 1.73 -10.75
C GLY A 41 2.50 2.68 -10.92
N TRP A 42 2.05 2.93 -12.14
CA TRP A 42 0.92 3.79 -12.49
C TRP A 42 -0.42 3.40 -11.80
N PRO A 43 -0.83 2.12 -11.65
CA PRO A 43 -2.11 1.83 -11.01
C PRO A 43 -2.04 2.13 -9.51
N GLY A 44 -0.86 1.99 -8.90
CA GLY A 44 -0.62 2.40 -7.52
C GLY A 44 -0.72 3.92 -7.36
N GLY A 45 -0.10 4.67 -8.27
CA GLY A 45 -0.21 6.14 -8.31
C GLY A 45 -1.66 6.63 -8.47
N LEU A 46 -2.44 6.03 -9.37
CA LEU A 46 -3.86 6.37 -9.54
C LEU A 46 -4.68 6.08 -8.28
N CYS A 47 -4.48 4.91 -7.66
CA CYS A 47 -5.17 4.57 -6.42
C CYS A 47 -4.84 5.57 -5.30
N LEU A 48 -3.58 5.97 -5.19
CA LEU A 48 -3.15 6.97 -4.22
C LEU A 48 -3.75 8.35 -4.48
N LEU A 49 -3.86 8.76 -5.74
CA LEU A 49 -4.51 10.02 -6.11
C LEU A 49 -6.00 9.99 -5.75
N ILE A 50 -6.70 8.90 -6.07
CA ILE A 50 -8.11 8.70 -5.70
C ILE A 50 -8.29 8.77 -4.18
N SER A 51 -7.38 8.13 -3.42
CA SER A 51 -7.38 8.17 -1.96
C SER A 51 -7.25 9.59 -1.41
N LEU A 52 -6.30 10.37 -1.94
CA LEU A 52 -6.07 11.75 -1.52
C LEU A 52 -7.27 12.64 -1.84
N LEU A 53 -7.82 12.53 -3.06
CA LEU A 53 -9.01 13.28 -3.47
C LEU A 53 -10.21 12.96 -2.58
N ALA A 54 -10.40 11.69 -2.20
CA ALA A 54 -11.47 11.30 -1.28
C ALA A 54 -11.26 11.86 0.14
N LEU A 55 -10.02 11.89 0.64
CA LEU A 55 -9.70 12.51 1.94
C LEU A 55 -9.92 14.02 1.94
N LEU A 56 -9.62 14.71 0.84
CA LEU A 56 -9.88 16.14 0.68
C LEU A 56 -11.37 16.50 0.69
N GLN A 57 -12.25 15.53 0.37
CA GLN A 57 -13.71 15.71 0.51
C GLN A 57 -14.22 15.48 1.94
N LEU A 58 -13.41 14.89 2.81
CA LEU A 58 -13.79 14.52 4.17
C LEU A 58 -13.14 15.40 5.25
N LEU A 59 -11.95 15.94 4.96
CA LEU A 59 -11.08 16.62 5.92
C LEU A 59 -10.54 17.92 5.30
N GLY A 60 -10.10 18.85 6.15
CA GLY A 60 -9.32 20.01 5.69
C GLY A 60 -7.99 19.58 5.06
N ALA A 61 -7.45 20.37 4.13
CA ALA A 61 -6.28 20.00 3.31
C ALA A 61 -5.05 19.53 4.12
N LEU A 62 -4.77 20.20 5.24
CA LEU A 62 -3.69 19.81 6.15
C LEU A 62 -3.94 18.42 6.74
N ALA A 63 -5.12 18.22 7.33
CA ALA A 63 -5.51 16.95 7.95
C ALA A 63 -5.59 15.81 6.93
N ALA A 64 -6.09 16.07 5.72
CA ALA A 64 -6.12 15.10 4.63
C ALA A 64 -4.71 14.63 4.24
N THR A 65 -3.78 15.57 4.04
CA THR A 65 -2.39 15.25 3.68
C THR A 65 -1.69 14.46 4.79
N PHE A 66 -1.82 14.88 6.05
CA PHE A 66 -1.24 14.14 7.18
C PHE A 66 -1.82 12.74 7.30
N THR A 67 -3.15 12.60 7.25
CA THR A 67 -3.82 11.29 7.31
C THR A 67 -3.35 10.37 6.19
N TRP A 68 -3.26 10.91 4.97
CA TRP A 68 -2.77 10.18 3.81
C TRP A 68 -1.32 9.72 3.99
N LEU A 69 -0.42 10.62 4.39
CA LEU A 69 0.98 10.27 4.67
C LEU A 69 1.11 9.23 5.78
N THR A 70 0.36 9.36 6.87
CA THR A 70 0.35 8.37 7.96
C THR A 70 -0.10 7.00 7.47
N LEU A 71 -1.13 6.93 6.62
CA LEU A 71 -1.57 5.68 6.01
C LEU A 71 -0.47 5.05 5.13
N LEU A 72 0.20 5.85 4.30
CA LEU A 72 1.30 5.40 3.46
C LEU A 72 2.46 4.85 4.31
N MET A 73 2.88 5.61 5.33
CA MET A 73 3.93 5.20 6.27
C MET A 73 3.56 3.89 6.96
N LEU A 74 2.32 3.76 7.46
CA LEU A 74 1.83 2.56 8.10
C LEU A 74 1.96 1.35 7.18
N VAL A 75 1.43 1.43 5.95
CA VAL A 75 1.49 0.34 4.98
C VAL A 75 2.93 -0.03 4.64
N TRP A 76 3.78 0.97 4.36
CA TRP A 76 5.18 0.73 4.01
C TRP A 76 6.03 0.23 5.19
N SER A 77 5.67 0.55 6.43
CA SER A 77 6.29 -0.05 7.61
C SER A 77 5.87 -1.50 7.79
N LEU A 78 4.59 -1.84 7.58
CA LEU A 78 4.04 -3.19 7.76
C LEU A 78 4.50 -4.18 6.67
N MET A 79 4.57 -3.73 5.41
CA MET A 79 4.90 -4.61 4.29
C MET A 79 6.21 -5.39 4.47
N PRO A 80 7.38 -4.81 4.78
CA PRO A 80 8.62 -5.59 4.90
C PRO A 80 8.52 -6.69 5.95
N PHE A 81 7.86 -6.44 7.08
CA PHE A 81 7.65 -7.46 8.13
C PHE A 81 6.75 -8.60 7.66
N LEU A 82 5.64 -8.28 6.99
CA LEU A 82 4.75 -9.28 6.41
C LEU A 82 5.48 -10.15 5.36
N GLY A 83 6.35 -9.54 4.54
CA GLY A 83 7.17 -10.24 3.56
C GLY A 83 8.18 -11.19 4.23
N ALA A 84 8.87 -10.72 5.27
CA ALA A 84 9.80 -11.52 6.05
C ALA A 84 9.09 -12.67 6.78
N TRP A 85 7.93 -12.42 7.37
CA TRP A 85 7.11 -13.45 8.04
C TRP A 85 6.67 -14.54 7.06
N ARG A 86 6.18 -14.15 5.87
CA ARG A 86 5.82 -15.10 4.80
C ARG A 86 7.01 -15.95 4.36
N ALA A 87 8.18 -15.34 4.17
CA ALA A 87 9.40 -16.07 3.81
C ALA A 87 9.82 -17.07 4.89
N ARG A 88 9.72 -16.70 6.17
CA ARG A 88 10.00 -17.59 7.31
C ARG A 88 9.04 -18.78 7.36
N ASN A 89 7.74 -18.55 7.17
CA ASN A 89 6.73 -19.62 7.21
C ASN A 89 6.91 -20.62 6.08
N ARG A 90 7.29 -20.18 4.87
CA ARG A 90 7.61 -21.08 3.76
C ARG A 90 8.83 -21.96 4.05
N LYS A 91 9.89 -21.40 4.66
CA LYS A 91 11.05 -22.18 5.07
C LYS A 91 10.72 -23.21 6.16
N ARG A 92 9.74 -22.92 7.03
CA ARG A 92 9.25 -23.88 8.03
C ARG A 92 8.43 -25.02 7.41
N ALA A 93 7.56 -24.71 6.44
CA ALA A 93 6.72 -25.71 5.79
C ALA A 93 7.49 -26.64 4.82
N ALA A 94 8.68 -26.25 4.37
CA ALA A 94 9.56 -27.04 3.52
C ALA A 94 10.60 -27.88 4.30
N ARG A 95 10.58 -27.83 5.64
CA ARG A 95 11.39 -28.66 6.53
C ARG A 95 10.50 -29.74 7.13
#